data_AF-A0A662UL80-F1
#
_entry.id   AF-A0A662UL80-F1
#
_cell.length_a   1.000
_cell.length_b   1.000
_cell.length_c   1.000
_cell.angle_alpha   90.00
_cell.angle_beta   90.00
_cell.angle_gamma   90.00
#
_symmetry.space_group_name_H-M   'P 1'
#
loop_
_entity.id
_entity.type
_entity.pdbx_description
1 polymer ?
#
loop_
_entity_poly.entity_id
_entity_poly.type
_entity_poly.pdbx_seq_one_letter_code
_entity_poly.pdbx_strand_id
1 'polypeptide(L)'
;MTRRRKRVIFRTPEQRTKLWSRKMEPSTYAIYLERTKPIALPKFMMYQSIHEQLIQIVKNITSRYGIESVKQHAYMWYVQGLWYISNRYKSKAKQIECDALFVYWYLLGLKEDVLRQLAKALGIKISSWEEISKRIPVVAPPLTEEIIYRGTKRALAETLERVETDLTDIEITYDAENRPIEIIKTDKVTGKKKKITLKYDAVGNLIEKTEEWL
;
A
#
# COMPACT_ATOMS: atom_id res chain seq x y z
N MET A 1 6.18 26.92 -40.15
CA MET A 1 7.47 27.16 -39.45
C MET A 1 7.59 26.20 -38.26
N THR A 2 8.39 25.15 -38.39
CA THR A 2 8.66 24.18 -37.31
C THR A 2 9.56 24.83 -36.24
N ARG A 3 9.07 24.91 -34.99
CA ARG A 3 9.85 25.42 -33.84
C ARG A 3 11.10 24.56 -33.66
N ARG A 4 12.29 25.15 -33.84
CA ARG A 4 13.57 24.51 -33.49
C ARG A 4 13.51 24.02 -32.05
N ARG A 5 13.68 22.71 -31.82
CA ARG A 5 13.80 22.12 -30.48
C ARG A 5 14.98 22.80 -29.78
N LYS A 6 14.74 23.39 -28.60
CA LYS A 6 15.79 23.97 -27.76
C LYS A 6 16.82 22.86 -27.45
N ARG A 7 18.06 22.99 -27.93
CA ARG A 7 19.16 22.10 -27.52
C ARG A 7 19.38 22.30 -26.03
N VAL A 8 19.33 21.21 -25.27
CA VAL A 8 19.74 21.22 -23.87
C VAL A 8 21.25 21.47 -23.86
N ILE A 9 21.66 22.67 -23.46
CA ILE A 9 23.08 23.00 -23.33
C ILE A 9 23.57 22.31 -22.07
N PHE A 10 24.32 21.23 -22.23
CA PHE A 10 25.03 20.62 -21.12
C PHE A 10 26.14 21.57 -20.68
N ARG A 11 26.11 21.98 -19.40
CA ARG A 11 27.13 22.84 -18.80
C ARG A 11 27.88 22.05 -17.74
N THR A 12 29.20 22.16 -17.73
CA THR A 12 30.02 21.55 -16.69
C THR A 12 29.77 22.22 -15.34
N PRO A 13 30.06 21.54 -14.21
CA PRO A 13 29.95 22.13 -12.88
C PRO A 13 30.69 23.47 -12.74
N GLU A 14 31.88 23.59 -13.32
CA GLU A 14 32.66 24.84 -13.33
C GLU A 14 31.94 25.97 -14.06
N GLN A 15 31.40 25.70 -15.26
CA GLN A 15 30.63 26.67 -16.02
C GLN A 15 29.36 27.12 -15.27
N ARG A 16 28.71 26.19 -14.55
CA ARG A 16 27.55 26.51 -13.68
C ARG A 16 27.96 27.41 -12.53
N THR A 17 29.10 27.14 -11.91
CA THR A 17 29.65 27.92 -10.79
C THR A 17 30.01 29.33 -11.24
N LYS A 18 30.74 29.49 -12.36
CA LYS A 18 31.09 30.80 -12.93
C LYS A 18 29.86 31.65 -13.26
N LEU A 19 28.82 31.03 -13.82
CA LEU A 19 27.54 31.70 -14.09
C LEU A 19 26.79 32.07 -12.80
N TRP A 20 26.88 31.25 -11.74
CA TRP A 20 26.28 31.54 -10.45
C TRP A 20 26.98 32.72 -9.77
N SER A 21 28.32 32.74 -9.72
CA SER A 21 29.09 33.84 -9.14
C SER A 21 28.77 35.18 -9.83
N ARG A 22 28.62 35.18 -11.15
CA ARG A 22 28.23 36.38 -11.90
C ARG A 22 26.83 36.89 -11.54
N LYS A 23 25.91 36.02 -11.10
CA LYS A 23 24.56 36.42 -10.67
C LYS A 23 24.51 36.91 -9.22
N MET A 24 25.51 36.55 -8.42
CA MET A 24 25.64 36.93 -7.01
C MET A 24 26.50 38.18 -6.81
N GLU A 25 26.79 38.92 -7.89
CA GLU A 25 27.49 40.20 -7.78
C GLU A 25 26.67 41.16 -6.88
N PRO A 26 27.24 41.70 -5.78
CA PRO A 26 26.48 42.42 -4.76
C PRO A 26 25.74 43.66 -5.28
N SER A 27 26.38 44.41 -6.18
CA SER A 27 25.83 45.63 -6.80
C SER A 27 24.55 45.32 -7.59
N THR A 28 24.65 44.34 -8.49
CA THR A 28 23.56 43.86 -9.32
C THR A 28 22.45 43.26 -8.44
N TYR A 29 22.80 42.45 -7.44
CA TYR A 29 21.85 41.82 -6.53
C TYR A 29 21.04 42.84 -5.72
N ALA A 30 21.69 43.84 -5.12
CA ALA A 30 21.04 44.87 -4.31
C ALA A 30 20.00 45.67 -5.11
N ILE A 31 20.35 46.08 -6.34
CA ILE A 31 19.43 46.81 -7.24
C ILE A 31 18.17 45.99 -7.55
N TYR A 32 18.33 44.69 -7.84
CA TYR A 32 17.17 43.83 -8.11
C TYR A 32 16.35 43.55 -6.85
N LEU A 33 16.98 43.42 -5.69
CA LEU A 33 16.29 43.20 -4.43
C LEU A 33 15.38 44.37 -4.07
N GLU A 34 15.87 45.61 -4.16
CA GLU A 34 15.06 46.81 -3.90
C GLU A 34 13.87 46.92 -4.85
N ARG A 35 14.06 46.60 -6.13
CA ARG A 35 12.98 46.64 -7.13
C ARG A 35 11.95 45.54 -6.95
N THR A 36 12.37 44.35 -6.52
CA THR A 36 11.48 43.18 -6.42
C THR A 36 10.77 43.10 -5.07
N LYS A 37 11.33 43.66 -3.99
CA LYS A 37 10.73 43.70 -2.66
C LYS A 37 9.27 44.21 -2.66
N PRO A 38 8.92 45.39 -3.24
CA PRO A 38 7.54 45.87 -3.22
C PRO A 38 6.58 44.98 -4.03
N ILE A 39 7.08 44.28 -5.05
CA ILE A 39 6.28 43.35 -5.86
C ILE A 39 6.04 42.04 -5.11
N ALA A 40 7.03 41.59 -4.34
CA ALA A 40 6.99 40.34 -3.59
C ALA A 40 6.19 40.45 -2.28
N LEU A 41 6.26 41.59 -1.60
CA LEU A 41 5.70 41.77 -0.25
C LEU A 41 4.18 41.47 -0.17
N PRO A 42 3.32 41.96 -1.09
CA PRO A 42 1.89 41.61 -1.07
C PRO A 42 1.64 40.12 -1.25
N LYS A 43 2.41 39.45 -2.12
CA LYS A 43 2.31 38.01 -2.31
C LYS A 43 2.71 37.28 -1.03
N PHE A 44 3.81 37.68 -0.41
CA PHE A 44 4.35 37.06 0.80
C PHE A 44 3.40 37.15 2.00
N MET A 45 2.75 38.31 2.21
CA MET A 45 1.76 38.47 3.28
C MET A 45 0.61 37.47 3.18
N MET A 46 0.12 37.20 1.97
CA MET A 46 -0.91 36.17 1.74
C MET A 46 -0.39 34.75 2.03
N TYR A 47 0.87 34.45 1.68
CA TYR A 47 1.46 33.14 1.99
C TYR A 47 1.54 32.89 3.49
N GLN A 48 1.91 33.91 4.28
CA GLN A 48 2.06 33.77 5.73
C GLN A 48 0.72 33.45 6.42
N SER A 49 -0.35 34.18 6.09
CA SER A 49 -1.67 33.94 6.68
C SER A 49 -2.21 32.55 6.32
N ILE A 50 -2.01 32.11 5.07
CA ILE A 50 -2.40 30.77 4.64
C ILE A 50 -1.58 29.70 5.38
N HIS A 51 -0.27 29.87 5.50
CA HIS A 51 0.58 28.92 6.23
C HIS A 51 0.14 28.78 7.69
N GLU A 52 -0.23 29.89 8.34
CA GLU A 52 -0.74 29.86 9.70
C GLU A 52 -2.05 29.05 9.79
N GLN A 53 -2.98 29.23 8.86
CA GLN A 53 -4.19 28.41 8.79
C GLN A 53 -3.88 26.92 8.63
N LEU A 54 -2.93 26.57 7.76
CA LEU A 54 -2.49 25.19 7.57
C LEU A 54 -1.89 24.61 8.85
N ILE A 55 -1.08 25.39 9.59
CA ILE A 55 -0.52 24.99 10.89
C ILE A 55 -1.65 24.71 11.89
N GLN A 56 -2.67 25.56 11.95
CA GLN A 56 -3.81 25.37 12.85
C GLN A 56 -4.60 24.09 12.50
N ILE A 57 -4.85 23.84 11.21
CA ILE A 57 -5.51 22.61 10.75
C ILE A 57 -4.73 21.37 11.20
N VAL A 58 -3.41 21.36 10.98
CA VAL A 58 -2.55 20.25 11.38
C VAL A 58 -2.62 20.06 12.89
N LYS A 59 -2.39 21.10 13.68
CA LYS A 59 -2.43 21.04 15.16
C LYS A 59 -3.77 20.52 15.69
N ASN A 60 -4.88 21.00 15.14
CA ASN A 60 -6.22 20.62 15.58
C ASN A 60 -6.56 19.15 15.30
N ILE A 61 -6.02 18.58 14.22
CA ILE A 61 -6.24 17.17 13.88
C ILE A 61 -5.26 16.29 14.64
N THR A 62 -3.96 16.63 14.65
CA THR A 62 -2.93 15.80 15.27
C THR A 62 -3.06 15.73 16.80
N SER A 63 -3.53 16.79 17.45
CA SER A 63 -3.80 16.81 18.90
C SER A 63 -4.83 15.77 19.33
N ARG A 64 -5.82 15.46 18.48
CA ARG A 64 -6.85 14.44 18.77
C ARG A 64 -6.30 13.01 18.81
N TYR A 65 -5.19 12.78 18.11
CA TYR A 65 -4.60 11.45 17.94
C TYR A 65 -3.37 11.20 18.84
N GLY A 66 -3.02 12.15 19.71
CA GLY A 66 -1.87 12.03 20.61
C GLY A 66 -0.54 11.83 19.87
N ILE A 67 -0.35 12.52 18.75
CA ILE A 67 0.81 12.29 17.86
C ILE A 67 2.07 12.93 18.44
N GLU A 68 3.17 12.16 18.40
CA GLU A 68 4.51 12.61 18.75
C GLU A 68 4.90 13.92 18.04
N SER A 69 5.50 14.85 18.79
CA SER A 69 5.94 16.15 18.27
C SER A 69 6.86 16.02 17.05
N VAL A 70 7.69 14.97 16.98
CA VAL A 70 8.63 14.75 15.88
C VAL A 70 7.91 14.53 14.55
N LYS A 71 6.76 13.84 14.56
CA LYS A 71 5.99 13.53 13.35
C LYS A 71 5.09 14.69 12.91
N GLN A 72 4.86 15.69 13.76
CA GLN A 72 3.99 16.84 13.43
C GLN A 72 4.53 17.63 12.21
N HIS A 73 5.84 17.77 12.09
CA HIS A 73 6.45 18.43 10.93
C HIS A 73 6.23 17.65 9.63
N ALA A 74 6.21 16.32 9.68
CA ALA A 74 5.92 15.50 8.51
C ALA A 74 4.47 15.70 8.02
N TYR A 75 3.51 15.74 8.95
CA TYR A 75 2.12 16.10 8.62
C TYR A 75 1.98 17.52 8.09
N MET A 76 2.79 18.46 8.60
CA MET A 76 2.84 19.84 8.08
C MET A 76 3.33 19.88 6.63
N TRP A 77 4.41 19.18 6.32
CA TRP A 77 4.93 19.10 4.95
C TRP A 77 3.96 18.44 3.98
N TYR A 78 3.25 17.40 4.43
CA TYR A 78 2.18 16.78 3.67
C TYR A 78 1.08 17.79 3.29
N VAL A 79 0.56 18.52 4.28
CA VAL A 79 -0.49 19.53 4.09
C VAL A 79 -0.03 20.68 3.18
N GLN A 80 1.20 21.16 3.36
CA GLN A 80 1.81 22.16 2.47
C GLN A 80 1.90 21.63 1.03
N GLY A 81 2.33 20.39 0.85
CA GLY A 81 2.39 19.74 -0.46
C GLY A 81 1.02 19.67 -1.14
N LEU A 82 -0.03 19.25 -0.43
CA LEU A 82 -1.40 19.23 -0.95
C LEU A 82 -1.90 20.63 -1.35
N TRP A 83 -1.54 21.65 -0.56
CA TRP A 83 -1.87 23.03 -0.87
C TRP A 83 -1.16 23.53 -2.14
N TYR A 84 0.15 23.25 -2.28
CA TYR A 84 0.88 23.57 -3.51
C TYR A 84 0.31 22.87 -4.75
N ILE A 85 -0.02 21.58 -4.63
CA ILE A 85 -0.65 20.80 -5.71
C ILE A 85 -2.00 21.42 -6.10
N SER A 86 -2.79 21.84 -5.10
CA SER A 86 -4.09 22.48 -5.31
C SER A 86 -4.01 23.80 -6.06
N ASN A 87 -2.93 24.57 -5.87
CA ASN A 87 -2.74 25.84 -6.57
C ASN A 87 -2.13 25.68 -7.97
N ARG A 88 -1.36 24.61 -8.19
CA ARG A 88 -0.63 24.39 -9.44
C ARG A 88 -1.41 23.58 -10.48
N TYR A 89 -2.13 22.56 -10.05
CA TYR A 89 -2.78 21.60 -10.94
C TYR A 89 -4.31 21.67 -10.82
N LYS A 90 -5.00 21.23 -11.89
CA LYS A 90 -6.47 21.15 -11.93
C LYS A 90 -6.94 19.74 -12.28
N SER A 91 -8.16 19.41 -11.85
CA SER A 91 -8.90 18.21 -12.24
C SER A 91 -8.11 16.90 -12.03
N LYS A 92 -7.98 16.06 -13.07
CA LYS A 92 -7.36 14.74 -13.00
C LYS A 92 -5.89 14.78 -12.56
N ALA A 93 -5.12 15.76 -13.04
CA ALA A 93 -3.71 15.90 -12.67
C ALA A 93 -3.56 16.22 -11.17
N LYS A 94 -4.42 17.09 -10.64
CA LYS A 94 -4.47 17.39 -9.20
C LYS A 94 -4.72 16.11 -8.38
N GLN A 95 -5.68 15.29 -8.82
CA GLN A 95 -6.03 14.06 -8.11
C GLN A 95 -4.86 13.06 -8.08
N ILE A 96 -4.22 12.82 -9.23
CA ILE A 96 -3.09 11.89 -9.34
C ILE A 96 -1.92 12.32 -8.43
N GLU A 97 -1.58 13.60 -8.43
CA GLU A 97 -0.50 14.14 -7.59
C GLU A 97 -0.85 14.09 -6.10
N CYS A 98 -2.10 14.40 -5.73
CA CYS A 98 -2.56 14.27 -4.34
C CYS A 98 -2.51 12.82 -3.85
N ASP A 99 -2.96 11.87 -4.67
CA ASP A 99 -2.92 10.44 -4.37
C ASP A 99 -1.47 9.96 -4.24
N ALA A 100 -0.57 10.37 -5.14
CA ALA A 100 0.85 10.05 -5.08
C ALA A 100 1.53 10.61 -3.83
N LEU A 101 1.22 11.86 -3.47
CA LEU A 101 1.74 12.48 -2.26
C LEU A 101 1.24 11.75 -1.00
N PHE A 102 -0.04 11.36 -0.97
CA PHE A 102 -0.60 10.55 0.11
C PHE A 102 0.15 9.23 0.28
N VAL A 103 0.37 8.49 -0.83
CA VAL A 103 1.13 7.23 -0.82
C VAL A 103 2.54 7.43 -0.29
N TYR A 104 3.25 8.46 -0.75
CA TYR A 104 4.62 8.74 -0.32
C TYR A 104 4.72 8.88 1.20
N TRP A 105 3.85 9.70 1.80
CA TRP A 105 3.86 9.95 3.24
C TRP A 105 3.34 8.76 4.06
N TYR A 106 2.40 8.00 3.51
CA TYR A 106 1.95 6.74 4.10
C TYR A 106 3.10 5.72 4.19
N LEU A 107 3.88 5.56 3.10
CA LEU A 107 5.04 4.65 3.07
C LEU A 107 6.17 5.08 4.03
N LEU A 108 6.27 6.38 4.34
CA LEU A 108 7.18 6.88 5.38
C LEU A 108 6.69 6.59 6.81
N GLY A 109 5.54 5.92 6.97
CA GLY A 109 5.03 5.46 8.27
C GLY A 109 4.08 6.45 8.97
N LEU A 110 3.50 7.40 8.24
CA LEU A 110 2.44 8.25 8.79
C LEU A 110 1.09 7.53 8.80
N LYS A 111 0.31 7.72 9.87
CA LYS A 111 -1.02 7.12 10.03
C LYS A 111 -1.97 7.55 8.92
N GLU A 112 -2.59 6.57 8.25
CA GLU A 112 -3.52 6.78 7.12
C GLU A 112 -4.71 7.67 7.50
N ASP A 113 -5.38 7.39 8.63
CA ASP A 113 -6.57 8.13 9.06
C ASP A 113 -6.31 9.63 9.18
N VAL A 114 -5.15 9.97 9.75
CA VAL A 114 -4.71 11.36 9.94
C VAL A 114 -4.46 12.02 8.59
N LEU A 115 -3.76 11.35 7.68
CA LEU A 115 -3.49 11.88 6.33
C LEU A 115 -4.80 12.14 5.56
N ARG A 116 -5.75 11.20 5.61
CA ARG A 116 -7.06 11.37 4.94
C ARG A 116 -7.87 12.50 5.57
N GLN A 117 -7.85 12.66 6.88
CA GLN A 117 -8.54 13.77 7.56
C GLN A 117 -7.93 15.13 7.22
N LEU A 118 -6.59 15.22 7.16
CA LEU A 118 -5.89 16.43 6.76
C LEU A 118 -6.23 16.83 5.32
N ALA A 119 -6.24 15.86 4.40
CA ALA A 119 -6.67 16.12 3.03
C ALA A 119 -8.14 16.57 2.95
N LYS A 120 -9.03 15.93 3.72
CA LYS A 120 -10.45 16.31 3.80
C LYS A 120 -10.64 17.73 4.34
N ALA A 121 -9.84 18.16 5.32
CA ALA A 121 -9.88 19.51 5.86
C ALA A 121 -9.49 20.57 4.80
N LEU A 122 -8.68 20.20 3.82
CA LEU A 122 -8.35 21.03 2.65
C LEU A 122 -9.38 20.90 1.50
N GLY A 123 -10.47 20.17 1.70
CA GLY A 123 -11.49 19.91 0.67
C GLY A 123 -11.03 18.91 -0.39
N ILE A 124 -9.98 18.13 -0.13
CA ILE A 124 -9.46 17.10 -1.05
C ILE A 124 -9.94 15.72 -0.57
N LYS A 125 -10.67 15.01 -1.44
CA LYS A 125 -11.02 13.61 -1.21
C LYS A 125 -9.96 12.72 -1.85
N ILE A 126 -9.11 12.11 -1.02
CA ILE A 126 -8.13 11.11 -1.48
C ILE A 126 -8.88 9.88 -1.99
N SER A 127 -8.44 9.33 -3.13
CA SER A 127 -9.04 8.13 -3.74
C SER A 127 -8.93 6.90 -2.82
N SER A 128 -9.74 5.88 -3.10
CA SER A 128 -9.63 4.57 -2.42
C SER A 128 -8.34 3.87 -2.85
N TRP A 129 -7.87 2.92 -2.04
CA TRP A 129 -6.66 2.14 -2.37
C TRP A 129 -6.78 1.40 -3.73
N GLU A 130 -7.97 0.95 -4.09
CA GLU A 130 -8.24 0.31 -5.39
C GLU A 130 -8.06 1.25 -6.59
N GLU A 131 -8.46 2.52 -6.44
CA GLU A 131 -8.28 3.51 -7.49
C GLU A 131 -6.82 3.97 -7.57
N ILE A 132 -6.16 4.08 -6.41
CA ILE A 132 -4.75 4.45 -6.31
C ILE A 132 -3.88 3.38 -6.98
N SER A 133 -4.11 2.09 -6.68
CA SER A 133 -3.32 0.98 -7.26
C SER A 133 -3.47 0.87 -8.77
N LYS A 134 -4.65 1.21 -9.34
CA LYS A 134 -4.85 1.30 -10.79
C LYS A 134 -4.02 2.40 -11.46
N ARG A 135 -3.71 3.49 -10.75
CA ARG A 135 -2.97 4.65 -11.27
C ARG A 135 -1.47 4.55 -10.99
N ILE A 136 -1.11 3.99 -9.85
CA ILE A 136 0.25 3.90 -9.34
C ILE A 136 0.57 2.41 -9.14
N PRO A 137 1.21 1.76 -10.12
CA PRO A 137 1.38 0.30 -10.15
C PRO A 137 2.34 -0.26 -9.07
N VAL A 138 3.01 0.61 -8.31
CA VAL A 138 3.99 0.22 -7.28
C VAL A 138 3.32 -0.07 -5.93
N VAL A 139 2.06 0.33 -5.76
CA VAL A 139 1.42 0.33 -4.43
C VAL A 139 0.51 -0.87 -4.30
N ALA A 140 1.01 -1.90 -3.62
CA ALA A 140 0.12 -2.93 -3.08
C ALA A 140 -0.84 -2.23 -2.08
N PRO A 141 -2.15 -2.54 -2.12
CA PRO A 141 -3.04 -2.11 -1.05
C PRO A 141 -2.47 -2.57 0.30
N PRO A 142 -2.72 -1.86 1.41
CA PRO A 142 -2.36 -2.37 2.73
C PRO A 142 -2.82 -3.82 2.85
N LEU A 143 -1.94 -4.72 3.29
CA LEU A 143 -2.30 -6.12 3.53
C LEU A 143 -3.37 -6.13 4.62
N THR A 144 -4.63 -6.16 4.21
CA THR A 144 -5.75 -6.39 5.10
C THR A 144 -5.72 -7.86 5.52
N GLU A 145 -6.26 -8.14 6.71
CA GLU A 145 -6.40 -9.50 7.21
C GLU A 145 -7.15 -10.39 6.20
N GLU A 146 -8.14 -9.84 5.49
CA GLU A 146 -8.85 -10.54 4.42
C GLU A 146 -7.95 -10.89 3.23
N ILE A 147 -7.06 -9.99 2.80
CA ILE A 147 -6.10 -10.27 1.72
C ILE A 147 -5.10 -11.33 2.16
N ILE A 148 -4.64 -11.27 3.42
CA ILE A 148 -3.77 -12.29 4.01
C ILE A 148 -4.52 -13.62 4.03
N TYR A 149 -5.74 -13.68 4.56
CA TYR A 149 -6.52 -14.91 4.64
C TYR A 149 -6.83 -15.50 3.26
N ARG A 150 -7.15 -14.66 2.29
CA ARG A 150 -7.39 -15.08 0.90
C ARG A 150 -6.10 -15.57 0.25
N GLY A 151 -4.99 -14.87 0.48
CA GLY A 151 -3.66 -15.22 0.00
C GLY A 151 -3.15 -16.52 0.62
N THR A 152 -3.31 -16.71 1.93
CA THR A 152 -2.93 -17.94 2.64
C THR A 152 -3.83 -19.09 2.25
N LYS A 153 -5.16 -18.90 2.12
CA LYS A 153 -6.08 -19.93 1.63
C LYS A 153 -5.75 -20.36 0.21
N ARG A 154 -5.41 -19.40 -0.65
CA ARG A 154 -5.00 -19.67 -2.04
C ARG A 154 -3.64 -20.35 -2.10
N ALA A 155 -2.66 -19.87 -1.33
CA ALA A 155 -1.35 -20.49 -1.22
C ALA A 155 -1.46 -21.90 -0.67
N LEU A 156 -2.28 -22.14 0.36
CA LEU A 156 -2.65 -23.47 0.85
C LEU A 156 -3.22 -24.31 -0.29
N ALA A 157 -4.24 -23.84 -1.00
CA ALA A 157 -4.83 -24.59 -2.12
C ALA A 157 -3.85 -24.89 -3.27
N GLU A 158 -2.91 -23.99 -3.56
CA GLU A 158 -1.92 -24.11 -4.64
C GLU A 158 -0.64 -24.90 -4.21
N THR A 159 -0.30 -24.92 -2.91
CA THR A 159 0.85 -25.67 -2.36
C THR A 159 0.47 -27.00 -1.70
N LEU A 160 -0.82 -27.25 -1.43
CA LEU A 160 -1.38 -28.52 -0.96
C LEU A 160 -1.44 -29.60 -2.07
N GLU A 161 -0.52 -29.60 -3.03
CA GLU A 161 -0.22 -30.85 -3.75
C GLU A 161 0.80 -31.73 -2.98
N ARG A 162 1.48 -31.25 -1.92
CA ARG A 162 2.54 -32.04 -1.25
C ARG A 162 2.80 -31.70 0.23
N VAL A 163 1.78 -31.39 1.01
CA VAL A 163 1.91 -31.55 2.48
C VAL A 163 0.97 -32.68 2.86
N GLU A 164 1.52 -33.88 2.97
CA GLU A 164 0.89 -35.06 3.58
C GLU A 164 0.55 -34.75 5.05
N THR A 165 -0.50 -33.96 5.27
CA THR A 165 -1.30 -34.09 6.48
C THR A 165 -2.40 -35.07 6.11
N ASP A 166 -2.29 -36.31 6.59
CA ASP A 166 -3.37 -37.30 6.52
C ASP A 166 -4.63 -36.72 7.16
N LEU A 167 -5.49 -36.10 6.34
CA LEU A 167 -6.79 -35.52 6.70
C LEU A 167 -7.91 -36.58 6.73
N THR A 168 -7.50 -37.86 6.82
CA THR A 168 -8.41 -38.99 6.84
C THR A 168 -8.39 -39.60 8.24
N ASP A 169 -9.54 -39.58 8.94
CA ASP A 169 -9.70 -40.47 10.08
C ASP A 169 -9.95 -41.87 9.53
N ILE A 170 -9.13 -42.82 9.99
CA ILE A 170 -9.19 -44.22 9.58
C ILE A 170 -9.64 -45.01 10.81
N GLU A 171 -10.85 -45.54 10.75
CA GLU A 171 -11.34 -46.51 11.72
C GLU A 171 -11.17 -47.91 11.11
N ILE A 172 -10.49 -48.79 11.83
CA ILE A 172 -10.23 -50.17 11.40
C ILE A 172 -10.86 -51.11 12.42
N THR A 173 -11.73 -52.00 11.93
CA THR A 173 -12.26 -53.10 12.72
C THR A 173 -11.55 -54.40 12.36
N TYR A 174 -11.24 -55.20 13.38
CA TYR A 174 -10.46 -56.42 13.23
C TYR A 174 -11.29 -57.66 13.58
N ASP A 175 -10.96 -58.81 13.00
CA ASP A 175 -11.48 -60.12 13.38
C ASP A 175 -10.85 -60.66 14.67
N ALA A 176 -11.33 -61.82 15.13
CA ALA A 176 -10.80 -62.50 16.33
C ALA A 176 -9.32 -62.94 16.19
N GLU A 177 -8.79 -62.97 14.96
CA GLU A 177 -7.41 -63.32 14.62
C GLU A 177 -6.56 -62.05 14.34
N ASN A 178 -7.11 -60.89 14.67
CA ASN A 178 -6.53 -59.55 14.57
C ASN A 178 -6.22 -59.08 13.13
N ARG A 179 -7.02 -59.53 12.15
CA ARG A 179 -6.97 -59.11 10.74
C ARG A 179 -8.04 -58.08 10.43
N PRO A 180 -7.76 -57.04 9.63
CA PRO A 180 -8.70 -55.94 9.41
C PRO A 180 -9.85 -56.36 8.49
N ILE A 181 -11.08 -56.42 8.99
CA ILE A 181 -12.28 -56.78 8.20
C ILE A 181 -12.87 -55.54 7.50
N GLU A 182 -12.92 -54.41 8.20
CA GLU A 182 -13.53 -53.19 7.66
C GLU A 182 -12.68 -51.96 7.99
N ILE A 183 -12.49 -51.12 6.98
CA ILE A 183 -11.77 -49.86 7.07
C ILE A 183 -12.74 -48.76 6.63
N ILE A 184 -13.08 -47.88 7.55
CA ILE A 184 -13.88 -46.68 7.26
C ILE A 184 -12.92 -45.51 7.16
N LYS A 185 -12.85 -44.92 5.96
CA LYS A 185 -12.11 -43.69 5.72
C LYS A 185 -13.09 -42.53 5.71
N THR A 186 -12.92 -41.61 6.66
CA THR A 186 -13.72 -40.38 6.74
C THR A 186 -12.86 -39.19 6.33
N ASP A 187 -13.29 -38.47 5.30
CA ASP A 187 -12.68 -37.20 4.92
C ASP A 187 -13.16 -36.09 5.89
N LYS A 188 -12.22 -35.52 6.66
CA LYS A 188 -12.52 -34.46 7.65
C LYS A 188 -13.09 -33.19 7.04
N VAL A 189 -12.82 -32.93 5.76
CA VAL A 189 -13.18 -31.67 5.09
C VAL A 189 -14.54 -31.78 4.41
N THR A 190 -14.85 -32.92 3.80
CA THR A 190 -16.10 -33.11 3.05
C THR A 190 -17.15 -33.93 3.81
N GLY A 191 -16.75 -34.63 4.88
CA GLY A 191 -17.62 -35.52 5.65
C GLY A 191 -18.02 -36.80 4.91
N LYS A 192 -17.54 -37.00 3.67
CA LYS A 192 -17.81 -38.19 2.87
C LYS A 192 -17.08 -39.40 3.46
N LYS A 193 -17.78 -40.54 3.48
CA LYS A 193 -17.26 -41.78 4.04
C LYS A 193 -17.05 -42.79 2.93
N LYS A 194 -15.93 -43.49 2.98
CA LYS A 194 -15.65 -44.62 2.11
C LYS A 194 -15.46 -45.86 2.97
N LYS A 195 -16.32 -46.86 2.77
CA LYS A 195 -16.27 -48.15 3.45
C LYS A 195 -15.51 -49.13 2.57
N ILE A 196 -14.48 -49.73 3.15
CA ILE A 196 -13.68 -50.78 2.50
C ILE A 196 -13.86 -52.05 3.31
N THR A 197 -14.36 -53.11 2.68
CA THR A 197 -14.52 -54.42 3.32
C THR A 197 -13.51 -55.40 2.74
N LEU A 198 -12.85 -56.16 3.61
CA LEU A 198 -11.80 -57.11 3.29
C LEU A 198 -12.23 -58.50 3.75
N LYS A 199 -12.14 -59.50 2.87
CA LYS A 199 -12.40 -60.91 3.19
C LYS A 199 -11.17 -61.76 2.98
N TYR A 200 -10.90 -62.65 3.93
CA TYR A 200 -9.73 -63.52 3.95
C TYR A 200 -10.12 -64.99 3.78
N ASP A 201 -9.20 -65.80 3.25
CA ASP A 201 -9.29 -67.25 3.21
C ASP A 201 -8.96 -67.88 4.58
N ALA A 202 -9.15 -69.20 4.71
CA ALA A 202 -8.87 -69.93 5.95
C ALA A 202 -7.37 -69.96 6.34
N VAL A 203 -6.47 -69.53 5.45
CA VAL A 203 -5.01 -69.45 5.67
C VAL A 203 -4.57 -68.00 5.96
N GLY A 204 -5.46 -67.02 5.82
CA GLY A 204 -5.22 -65.61 6.09
C GLY A 204 -4.87 -64.75 4.87
N ASN A 205 -5.01 -65.26 3.64
CA ASN A 205 -4.79 -64.46 2.43
C ASN A 205 -6.05 -63.69 2.05
N LEU A 206 -5.88 -62.45 1.58
CA LEU A 206 -7.00 -61.61 1.13
C LEU A 206 -7.60 -62.19 -0.16
N ILE A 207 -8.87 -62.60 -0.12
CA ILE A 207 -9.61 -63.09 -1.29
C ILE A 207 -10.30 -61.92 -2.00
N GLU A 208 -10.92 -61.02 -1.23
CA GLU A 208 -11.84 -60.03 -1.78
C GLU A 208 -11.70 -58.69 -1.08
N LYS A 209 -11.73 -57.62 -1.88
CA LYS A 209 -11.77 -56.23 -1.42
C LYS A 209 -12.90 -55.51 -2.14
N THR A 210 -13.90 -55.05 -1.38
CA THR A 210 -14.98 -54.21 -1.90
C THR A 210 -14.85 -52.79 -1.37
N GLU A 211 -15.09 -51.82 -2.25
CA GLU A 211 -15.01 -50.40 -1.92
C GLU A 211 -16.32 -49.72 -2.28
N GLU A 212 -16.98 -49.13 -1.29
CA GLU A 212 -18.26 -48.45 -1.46
C GLU A 212 -18.20 -47.05 -0.85
N TRP A 213 -18.84 -46.09 -1.54
CA TRP A 213 -19.03 -44.75 -1.01
C TRP A 213 -20.34 -44.71 -0.24
N LEU A 214 -20.28 -44.19 0.99
CA LEU A 214 -21.44 -43.95 1.87
C LEU A 214 -21.91 -42.50 1.75
#